data_AF-A0A8J3Z807-F1
#
_entry.id   AF-A0A8J3Z807-F1
#
_cell.length_a   1.000
_cell.length_b   1.000
_cell.length_c   1.000
_cell.angle_alpha   90.00
_cell.angle_beta   90.00
_cell.angle_gamma   90.00
#
_symmetry.space_group_name_H-M   'P 1'
#
loop_
_entity.id
_entity.type
_entity.pdbx_description
1 polymer ?
#
loop_
_entity_poly.entity_id
_entity_poly.type
_entity_poly.pdbx_seq_one_letter_code
_entity_poly.pdbx_strand_id
1 'polypeptide(L)'
;MGLRNLITRHTEDDLELLAVDGADPAVEDPANEDLAKLLNDLRVAHRNAGEPSFRNLAMLTNRQLSASTISRMFKATTPPKWKSLAVVLRALNVPKQDTARWHAQWAKAVNKIKPIVDPDHPPDLQTSAPAPATPCLQCGALVAEADIHTEWHRKLAHAEGLLGALAQNSKRTSQLSTAAGPLAATRHRQG
;
A
#
# COMPACT_ATOMS: atom_id res chain seq x y z
N MET A 1 51.39 -35.20 27.30
CA MET A 1 50.57 -34.76 26.15
C MET A 1 49.31 -34.15 26.76
N GLY A 2 49.21 -32.85 27.05
CA GLY A 2 49.15 -31.71 26.11
C GLY A 2 47.68 -31.57 25.69
N LEU A 3 46.88 -30.61 26.16
CA LEU A 3 47.06 -29.15 26.12
C LEU A 3 46.24 -28.48 27.25
N ARG A 4 46.88 -27.56 27.97
CA ARG A 4 46.26 -26.62 28.91
C ARG A 4 45.72 -25.45 28.07
N ASN A 5 44.41 -25.22 28.07
CA ASN A 5 43.86 -24.01 27.46
C ASN A 5 43.81 -22.91 28.53
N LEU A 6 44.70 -21.94 28.33
CA LEU A 6 44.82 -20.70 29.09
C LEU A 6 43.57 -19.85 28.87
N ILE A 7 42.76 -19.70 29.92
CA ILE A 7 41.75 -18.63 30.00
C ILE A 7 42.51 -17.37 30.45
N THR A 8 42.90 -16.57 29.47
CA THR A 8 43.49 -15.25 29.66
C THR A 8 42.42 -14.34 30.26
N ARG A 9 42.59 -13.98 31.54
CA ARG A 9 41.93 -12.83 32.15
C ARG A 9 42.52 -11.57 31.51
N HIS A 10 41.70 -10.83 30.76
CA HIS A 10 42.07 -9.53 30.22
C HIS A 10 41.16 -8.45 30.80
N THR A 11 41.80 -7.58 31.60
CA THR A 11 41.58 -6.13 31.72
C THR A 11 40.20 -5.65 32.18
N GLU A 12 40.03 -5.68 33.49
CA GLU A 12 39.52 -4.52 34.24
C GLU A 12 40.62 -3.43 34.19
N ASP A 13 40.27 -2.14 34.24
CA ASP A 13 41.17 -0.95 34.11
C ASP A 13 41.51 -0.45 32.70
N ASP A 14 40.49 0.05 31.99
CA ASP A 14 40.62 1.27 31.18
C ASP A 14 39.25 1.96 31.12
N LEU A 15 38.88 2.55 32.27
CA LEU A 15 37.83 3.55 32.41
C LEU A 15 38.34 4.91 31.91
N GLU A 16 38.85 4.95 30.66
CA GLU A 16 38.94 6.20 29.92
C GLU A 16 37.51 6.64 29.58
N LEU A 17 36.96 7.41 30.51
CA LEU A 17 36.36 8.74 30.35
C LEU A 17 36.38 9.32 28.91
N LEU A 18 35.90 8.59 27.92
CA LEU A 18 35.44 9.18 26.67
C LEU A 18 34.16 9.91 27.02
N ALA A 19 34.33 11.20 27.29
CA ALA A 19 33.28 12.19 27.13
C ALA A 19 32.61 11.89 25.79
N VAL A 20 31.47 11.22 25.86
CA VAL A 20 30.57 11.08 24.73
C VAL A 20 30.12 12.50 24.47
N ASP A 21 30.78 13.12 23.49
CA ASP A 21 30.49 14.45 22.98
C ASP A 21 28.99 14.66 23.03
N GLY A 22 28.62 15.68 23.79
CA GLY A 22 27.25 16.00 24.16
C GLY A 22 26.38 15.81 22.93
N ALA A 23 25.49 14.82 23.02
CA ALA A 23 24.30 14.79 22.21
C ALA A 23 23.59 16.11 22.52
N ASP A 24 23.89 17.13 21.71
CA ASP A 24 23.14 18.36 21.60
C ASP A 24 21.67 17.97 21.72
N PRO A 25 20.88 18.57 22.63
CA PRO A 25 19.46 18.30 22.70
C PRO A 25 18.89 18.75 21.37
N ALA A 26 18.80 17.79 20.44
CA ALA A 26 18.35 17.97 19.09
C ALA A 26 17.05 18.76 19.21
N VAL A 27 17.05 19.96 18.64
CA VAL A 27 15.84 20.76 18.47
C VAL A 27 14.81 19.82 17.87
N GLU A 28 13.89 19.33 18.70
CA GLU A 28 12.94 18.30 18.31
C GLU A 28 11.96 18.96 17.37
N ASP A 29 12.28 18.93 16.07
CA ASP A 29 11.38 19.40 15.05
C ASP A 29 10.08 18.57 15.16
N PRO A 30 8.93 19.19 15.47
CA PRO A 30 7.66 18.47 15.63
C PRO A 30 7.23 17.74 14.36
N ALA A 31 7.78 18.11 13.18
CA ALA A 31 7.60 17.36 11.94
C ALA A 31 8.25 15.97 12.01
N ASN A 32 9.27 15.82 12.84
CA ASN A 32 10.04 14.59 13.01
C ASN A 32 9.43 13.64 14.05
N GLU A 33 8.48 14.08 14.87
CA GLU A 33 7.86 13.25 15.92
C GLU A 33 7.13 12.02 15.34
N ASP A 34 6.30 12.21 14.31
CA ASP A 34 5.55 11.10 13.69
C ASP A 34 6.49 10.12 12.96
N LEU A 35 7.57 10.65 12.35
CA LEU A 35 8.59 9.80 11.73
C LEU A 35 9.37 9.03 12.80
N ALA A 36 9.78 9.68 13.88
CA ALA A 36 10.47 9.05 15.00
C ALA A 36 9.62 7.94 15.61
N LYS A 37 8.31 8.18 15.78
CA LYS A 37 7.35 7.18 16.23
C LYS A 37 7.25 6.00 15.27
N LEU A 38 7.13 6.25 13.96
CA LEU A 38 7.11 5.19 12.94
C LEU A 38 8.39 4.34 12.97
N LEU A 39 9.56 4.97 13.08
CA LEU A 39 10.85 4.28 13.13
C LEU A 39 11.04 3.53 14.45
N ASN A 40 10.55 4.07 15.55
CA ASN A 40 10.55 3.38 16.83
C ASN A 40 9.68 2.12 16.78
N ASP A 41 8.44 2.23 16.28
CA ASP A 41 7.56 1.09 16.06
C ASP A 41 8.25 0.05 15.15
N LEU A 42 8.97 0.48 14.10
CA LEU A 42 9.71 -0.41 13.19
C LEU A 42 10.84 -1.15 13.92
N ARG A 43 11.54 -0.50 14.85
CA ARG A 43 12.56 -1.13 15.69
C ARG A 43 11.94 -2.12 16.68
N VAL A 44 10.78 -1.80 17.26
CA VAL A 44 10.03 -2.74 18.12
C VAL A 44 9.61 -3.98 17.33
N ALA A 45 9.08 -3.80 16.11
CA ALA A 45 8.74 -4.92 15.24
C ALA A 45 9.97 -5.78 14.87
N HIS A 46 11.11 -5.14 14.62
CA HIS A 46 12.38 -5.82 14.36
C HIS A 46 12.86 -6.64 15.56
N ARG A 47 12.74 -6.08 16.77
CA ARG A 47 13.05 -6.79 18.02
C ARG A 47 12.12 -7.99 18.25
N ASN A 48 10.83 -7.81 18.03
CA ASN A 48 9.84 -8.89 18.17
C ASN A 48 10.05 -10.02 17.16
N ALA A 49 10.67 -9.72 16.01
CA ALA A 49 11.06 -10.72 15.00
C ALA A 49 12.40 -11.43 15.33
N GLY A 50 13.01 -11.17 16.49
CA GLY A 50 14.28 -11.79 16.91
C GLY A 50 15.53 -11.07 16.38
N GLU A 51 15.42 -9.77 16.09
CA GLU A 51 16.53 -8.92 15.62
C GLU A 51 17.34 -9.51 14.44
N PRO A 52 16.68 -10.02 13.37
CA PRO A 52 17.39 -10.61 12.24
C PRO A 52 18.35 -9.60 11.61
N SER A 53 19.55 -10.04 11.23
CA SER A 53 20.52 -9.16 10.56
C SER A 53 19.94 -8.56 9.28
N PHE A 54 20.38 -7.37 8.88
CA PHE A 54 19.89 -6.74 7.64
C PHE A 54 20.16 -7.57 6.37
N ARG A 55 21.22 -8.40 6.38
CA ARG A 55 21.48 -9.37 5.31
C ARG A 55 20.45 -10.49 5.30
N ASN A 56 20.03 -10.97 6.47
CA ASN A 56 18.95 -11.95 6.58
C ASN A 56 17.61 -11.36 6.11
N LEU A 57 17.28 -10.13 6.52
CA LEU A 57 16.09 -9.44 6.03
C LEU A 57 16.10 -9.26 4.51
N ALA A 58 17.24 -8.91 3.91
CA ALA A 58 17.36 -8.85 2.45
C ALA A 58 17.03 -10.20 1.78
N MET A 59 17.43 -11.33 2.39
CA MET A 59 17.06 -12.67 1.91
C MET A 59 15.56 -12.94 2.08
N LEU A 60 14.98 -12.63 3.25
CA LEU A 60 13.55 -12.80 3.54
C LEU A 60 12.63 -11.97 2.63
N THR A 61 13.11 -10.84 2.12
CA THR A 61 12.38 -10.03 1.13
C THR A 61 12.50 -10.54 -0.31
N ASN A 62 13.04 -11.75 -0.52
CA ASN A 62 13.38 -12.29 -1.84
C ASN A 62 14.32 -11.36 -2.64
N ARG A 63 15.24 -10.69 -1.95
CA ARG A 63 16.21 -9.73 -2.53
C ARG A 63 15.58 -8.52 -3.24
N GLN A 64 14.30 -8.23 -2.99
CA GLN A 64 13.67 -6.99 -3.48
C GLN A 64 14.33 -5.74 -2.89
N LEU A 65 14.91 -5.85 -1.70
CA LEU A 65 15.64 -4.79 -1.02
C LEU A 65 17.05 -5.26 -0.63
N SER A 66 18.05 -4.41 -0.86
CA SER A 66 19.41 -4.66 -0.40
C SER A 66 19.56 -4.39 1.10
N ALA A 67 20.50 -5.07 1.76
CA ALA A 67 20.79 -4.86 3.19
C ALA A 67 21.10 -3.40 3.52
N SER A 68 21.83 -2.69 2.65
CA SER A 68 22.12 -1.27 2.81
C SER A 68 20.87 -0.39 2.72
N THR A 69 19.89 -0.75 1.88
CA THR A 69 18.61 -0.04 1.79
C THR A 69 17.79 -0.22 3.06
N ILE A 70 17.75 -1.45 3.58
CA ILE A 70 17.08 -1.76 4.85
C ILE A 70 17.76 -0.98 5.99
N SER A 71 19.09 -1.03 6.10
CA SER A 71 19.84 -0.27 7.12
C SER A 71 19.54 1.25 7.07
N ARG A 72 19.52 1.85 5.87
CA ARG A 72 19.13 3.25 5.68
C ARG A 72 17.70 3.51 6.13
N MET A 73 16.77 2.59 5.93
CA MET A 73 15.37 2.72 6.35
C MET A 73 15.22 2.87 7.86
N PHE A 74 16.00 2.12 8.65
CA PHE A 74 15.98 2.19 10.12
C PHE A 74 16.62 3.47 10.69
N LYS A 75 17.39 4.18 9.88
CA LYS A 75 18.12 5.42 10.22
C LYS A 75 17.63 6.62 9.40
N ALA A 76 16.51 6.50 8.71
CA ALA A 76 16.10 7.48 7.72
C ALA A 76 15.66 8.79 8.40
N THR A 77 16.10 9.93 7.87
CA THR A 77 15.59 11.26 8.24
C THR A 77 14.34 11.65 7.46
N THR A 78 13.93 10.82 6.50
CA THR A 78 12.73 10.99 5.69
C THR A 78 11.93 9.68 5.64
N PRO A 79 10.59 9.73 5.50
CA PRO A 79 9.79 8.51 5.47
C PRO A 79 10.16 7.66 4.25
N PRO A 80 10.36 6.35 4.42
CA PRO A 80 10.62 5.48 3.28
C PRO A 80 9.40 5.38 2.36
N LYS A 81 9.60 4.93 1.11
CA LYS A 81 8.49 4.62 0.21
C LYS A 81 7.62 3.51 0.82
N TRP A 82 6.30 3.66 0.78
CA TRP A 82 5.37 2.67 1.32
C TRP A 82 5.63 1.25 0.82
N LYS A 83 5.83 1.09 -0.50
CA LYS A 83 6.14 -0.22 -1.12
C LYS A 83 7.34 -0.91 -0.47
N SER A 84 8.40 -0.15 -0.16
CA SER A 84 9.60 -0.69 0.48
C SER A 84 9.35 -1.03 1.96
N LEU A 85 8.65 -0.16 2.69
CA LEU A 85 8.29 -0.40 4.08
C LEU A 85 7.41 -1.66 4.23
N ALA A 86 6.37 -1.81 3.40
CA ALA A 86 5.48 -2.97 3.41
C ALA A 86 6.21 -4.30 3.15
N VAL A 87 7.24 -4.28 2.30
CA VAL A 87 8.09 -5.46 2.04
C VAL A 87 8.91 -5.82 3.29
N VAL A 88 9.48 -4.83 4.00
CA VAL A 88 10.18 -5.06 5.26
C VAL A 88 9.24 -5.56 6.35
N LEU A 89 8.06 -4.95 6.52
CA LEU A 89 7.07 -5.38 7.52
C LEU A 89 6.66 -6.85 7.32
N ARG A 90 6.50 -7.29 6.07
CA ARG A 90 6.24 -8.70 5.76
C ARG A 90 7.41 -9.61 6.14
N ALA A 91 8.64 -9.19 5.89
CA ALA A 91 9.83 -9.94 6.29
C ALA A 91 10.01 -10.00 7.82
N LEU A 92 9.46 -9.03 8.55
CA LEU A 92 9.37 -9.02 10.02
C LEU A 92 8.16 -9.80 10.57
N ASN A 93 7.45 -10.54 9.71
CA ASN A 93 6.27 -11.32 10.06
C ASN A 93 5.13 -10.49 10.68
N VAL A 94 5.03 -9.21 10.31
CA VAL A 94 3.90 -8.35 10.74
C VAL A 94 2.62 -8.83 10.04
N PRO A 95 1.54 -9.15 10.79
CA PRO A 95 0.28 -9.60 10.23
C PRO A 95 -0.29 -8.63 9.19
N LYS A 96 -0.93 -9.16 8.14
CA LYS A 96 -1.55 -8.35 7.08
C LYS A 96 -2.61 -7.38 7.62
N GLN A 97 -3.35 -7.79 8.66
CA GLN A 97 -4.37 -6.94 9.32
C GLN A 97 -3.77 -5.68 9.96
N ASP A 98 -2.54 -5.76 10.47
CA ASP A 98 -1.86 -4.62 11.09
C ASP A 98 -1.30 -3.65 10.05
N THR A 99 -1.17 -4.08 8.79
CA THR A 99 -0.62 -3.26 7.70
C THR A 99 -1.40 -1.95 7.51
N ALA A 100 -2.71 -1.94 7.78
CA ALA A 100 -3.52 -0.72 7.74
C ALA A 100 -3.10 0.31 8.79
N ARG A 101 -2.78 -0.13 10.01
CA ARG A 101 -2.26 0.72 11.09
C ARG A 101 -0.92 1.34 10.69
N TRP A 102 -0.01 0.53 10.16
CA TRP A 102 1.29 0.98 9.67
C TRP A 102 1.17 1.98 8.51
N HIS A 103 0.24 1.75 7.58
CA HIS A 103 -0.03 2.66 6.49
C HIS A 103 -0.53 4.02 7.00
N ALA A 104 -1.43 4.03 7.98
CA ALA A 104 -1.93 5.25 8.59
C ALA A 104 -0.82 6.05 9.30
N GLN A 105 0.07 5.39 10.04
CA GLN A 105 1.22 6.03 10.68
C GLN A 105 2.20 6.58 9.64
N TRP A 106 2.51 5.80 8.61
CA TRP A 106 3.34 6.22 7.50
C TRP A 106 2.77 7.46 6.78
N ALA A 107 1.47 7.46 6.49
CA ALA A 107 0.80 8.57 5.83
C ALA A 107 0.86 9.86 6.67
N LYS A 108 0.69 9.77 8.00
CA LYS A 108 0.88 10.91 8.92
C LYS A 108 2.29 11.48 8.84
N ALA A 109 3.31 10.61 8.90
CA ALA A 109 4.71 11.03 8.79
C ALA A 109 5.03 11.67 7.43
N VAL A 110 4.49 11.13 6.33
CA VAL A 110 4.66 11.70 4.99
C VAL A 110 3.98 13.06 4.88
N ASN A 111 2.72 13.18 5.33
CA ASN A 111 1.97 14.43 5.24
C ASN A 111 2.60 15.55 6.08
N LYS A 112 3.24 15.24 7.20
CA LYS A 112 3.98 16.24 7.98
C LYS A 112 5.25 16.72 7.29
N ILE A 113 6.04 15.81 6.71
CA ILE A 113 7.35 16.15 6.11
C ILE A 113 7.19 16.73 4.71
N LYS A 114 6.18 16.27 3.96
CA LYS A 114 5.82 16.74 2.62
C LYS A 114 4.33 17.04 2.60
N PRO A 115 3.90 18.15 3.23
CA PRO A 115 2.52 18.56 3.14
C PRO A 115 2.15 18.72 1.67
N ILE A 116 1.05 18.07 1.27
CA ILE A 116 0.45 18.29 -0.04
C ILE A 116 -0.22 19.66 0.04
N VAL A 117 0.54 20.70 -0.31
CA VAL A 117 0.00 22.04 -0.53
C VAL A 117 -0.40 22.07 -1.99
N ASP A 118 -1.70 22.03 -2.27
CA ASP A 118 -2.21 22.34 -3.59
C ASP A 118 -2.08 23.87 -3.78
N PRO A 119 -1.18 24.36 -4.65
CA PRO A 119 -0.92 25.78 -4.79
C PRO A 119 -2.15 26.55 -5.31
N ASP A 120 -3.09 25.86 -5.97
CA ASP A 120 -4.31 26.45 -6.51
C ASP A 120 -5.49 26.33 -5.52
N HIS A 121 -5.31 25.61 -4.41
CA HIS A 121 -6.29 25.46 -3.37
C HIS A 121 -5.88 26.28 -2.13
N PRO A 122 -6.41 27.50 -1.95
CA PRO A 122 -6.12 28.29 -0.76
C PRO A 122 -6.46 27.45 0.49
N PRO A 123 -5.69 27.55 1.59
CA PRO A 123 -5.81 26.72 2.80
C PRO A 123 -7.14 26.91 3.57
N ASP A 124 -8.10 27.62 2.98
CA ASP A 124 -9.43 27.87 3.53
C ASP A 124 -10.38 26.74 3.12
N LEU A 125 -10.03 25.50 3.51
CA LEU A 125 -11.03 24.46 3.70
C LEU A 125 -11.76 24.74 5.02
N GLN A 126 -12.43 25.90 5.09
CA GLN A 126 -13.75 25.91 5.71
C GLN A 126 -14.47 24.72 5.12
N THR A 127 -14.92 23.81 5.99
CA THR A 127 -15.85 22.77 5.61
C THR A 127 -17.08 23.49 5.09
N SER A 128 -17.10 23.80 3.79
CA SER A 128 -18.26 24.36 3.12
C SER A 128 -19.39 23.44 3.51
N ALA A 129 -20.39 24.00 4.19
CA ALA A 129 -21.57 23.23 4.59
C ALA A 129 -22.00 22.40 3.37
N PRO A 130 -22.25 21.08 3.54
CA PRO A 130 -22.53 20.21 2.41
C PRO A 130 -23.60 20.88 1.55
N ALA A 131 -23.31 21.05 0.26
CA ALA A 131 -24.26 21.65 -0.66
C ALA A 131 -25.62 20.94 -0.50
N PRO A 132 -26.74 21.68 -0.50
CA PRO A 132 -28.05 21.09 -0.22
C PRO A 132 -28.28 19.93 -1.19
N ALA A 133 -28.28 18.71 -0.67
CA ALA A 133 -28.49 17.52 -1.47
C ALA A 133 -29.98 17.39 -1.76
N THR A 134 -30.33 17.16 -3.03
CA THR A 134 -31.71 16.92 -3.44
C THR A 134 -31.90 15.43 -3.72
N PRO A 135 -33.05 14.82 -3.35
CA PRO A 135 -33.30 13.42 -3.67
C PRO A 135 -33.60 13.27 -5.16
N CYS A 136 -32.91 12.34 -5.82
CA CYS A 136 -33.23 11.94 -7.19
C CYS A 136 -34.53 11.12 -7.18
N LEU A 137 -35.54 11.55 -7.93
CA LEU A 137 -36.83 10.84 -8.02
C LEU A 137 -36.75 9.53 -8.81
N GLN A 138 -35.70 9.31 -9.61
CA GLN A 138 -35.53 8.11 -10.42
C GLN A 138 -34.89 6.95 -9.64
N CYS A 139 -33.95 7.24 -8.73
CA CYS A 139 -33.23 6.20 -7.98
C CYS A 139 -33.20 6.37 -6.46
N GLY A 140 -33.68 7.49 -5.92
CA GLY A 140 -33.69 7.78 -4.49
C GLY A 140 -32.36 8.26 -3.90
N ALA A 141 -31.30 8.43 -4.71
CA ALA A 141 -30.01 8.93 -4.24
C ALA A 141 -30.08 10.42 -3.84
N LEU A 142 -29.36 10.81 -2.79
CA LEU A 142 -29.13 12.22 -2.46
C LEU A 142 -28.01 12.78 -3.34
N VAL A 143 -28.30 13.79 -4.14
CA VAL A 143 -27.37 14.33 -5.15
C VAL A 143 -27.09 15.80 -4.90
N ALA A 144 -25.80 16.16 -4.94
CA ALA A 144 -25.37 17.55 -4.83
C ALA A 144 -25.64 18.33 -6.13
N GLU A 145 -25.52 17.66 -7.29
CA GLU A 145 -25.71 18.26 -8.62
C GLU A 145 -26.67 17.40 -9.44
N ALA A 146 -27.93 17.86 -9.55
CA ALA A 146 -29.00 17.12 -10.22
C ALA A 146 -28.72 16.89 -11.72
N ASP A 147 -28.06 17.83 -12.39
CA ASP A 147 -27.81 17.75 -13.84
C ASP A 147 -26.79 16.66 -14.19
N ILE A 148 -25.67 16.60 -13.46
CA ILE A 148 -24.65 15.56 -13.62
C ILE A 148 -25.27 14.17 -13.37
N HIS A 149 -26.10 14.07 -12.33
CA HIS A 149 -26.76 12.81 -12.01
C HIS A 149 -27.80 12.38 -13.05
N THR A 150 -28.56 13.34 -13.60
CA THR A 150 -29.52 13.08 -14.68
C THR A 150 -28.80 12.62 -15.95
N GLU A 151 -27.64 13.21 -16.27
CA GLU A 151 -26.80 12.76 -17.38
C GLU A 151 -26.28 11.33 -17.18
N TRP A 152 -25.89 10.99 -15.95
CA TRP A 152 -25.51 9.61 -15.60
C TRP A 152 -26.65 8.62 -15.85
N HIS A 153 -27.89 8.95 -15.45
CA HIS A 153 -29.07 8.14 -15.74
C HIS A 153 -29.29 7.92 -17.24
N ARG A 154 -29.12 8.97 -18.05
CA ARG A 154 -29.26 8.88 -19.51
C ARG A 154 -28.21 7.94 -20.11
N LYS A 155 -26.96 8.04 -19.66
CA LYS A 155 -25.87 7.17 -20.12
C LYS A 155 -26.11 5.72 -19.71
N LEU A 156 -26.60 5.49 -18.50
CA LEU A 156 -26.91 4.14 -18.00
C LEU A 156 -28.03 3.49 -18.82
N ALA A 157 -29.15 4.20 -19.04
CA ALA A 157 -30.25 3.71 -19.85
C ALA A 157 -29.84 3.38 -21.30
N HIS A 158 -28.96 4.19 -21.89
CA HIS A 158 -28.39 3.92 -23.21
C HIS A 158 -27.55 2.63 -23.22
N ALA A 159 -26.68 2.44 -22.22
CA ALA A 159 -25.85 1.24 -22.10
C ALA A 159 -26.70 -0.04 -21.92
N GLU A 160 -27.75 0.02 -21.09
CA GLU A 160 -28.70 -1.09 -20.92
C GLU A 160 -29.42 -1.43 -22.23
N GLY A 161 -29.81 -0.43 -23.01
CA GLY A 161 -30.40 -0.62 -24.34
C GLY A 161 -29.46 -1.34 -25.30
N LEU A 162 -28.18 -0.97 -25.33
CA LEU A 162 -27.16 -1.63 -26.16
C LEU A 162 -26.95 -3.09 -25.74
N LEU A 163 -26.85 -3.37 -24.44
CA LEU A 163 -26.71 -4.73 -23.93
C LEU A 163 -27.93 -5.59 -24.27
N GLY A 164 -29.13 -5.03 -24.17
CA GLY A 164 -30.37 -5.69 -24.60
C GLY A 164 -30.37 -6.04 -26.08
N ALA A 165 -29.94 -5.13 -26.94
CA ALA A 165 -29.85 -5.36 -28.39
C ALA A 165 -28.82 -6.46 -28.74
N LEU A 166 -27.66 -6.47 -28.09
CA LEU A 166 -26.64 -7.51 -28.27
C LEU A 166 -27.16 -8.88 -27.84
N ALA A 167 -27.86 -8.96 -26.71
CA ALA A 167 -28.46 -10.20 -26.23
C ALA A 167 -29.52 -10.75 -27.21
N GLN A 168 -30.33 -9.88 -27.82
CA GLN A 168 -31.31 -10.28 -28.83
C GLN A 168 -30.65 -10.77 -30.12
N ASN A 169 -29.59 -10.10 -30.58
CA ASN A 169 -28.83 -10.52 -31.76
C ASN A 169 -28.16 -11.89 -31.55
N SER A 170 -27.59 -12.13 -30.37
CA SER A 170 -27.03 -13.44 -30.01
C SER A 170 -28.07 -14.56 -30.11
N LYS A 171 -29.28 -14.35 -29.58
CA LYS A 171 -30.39 -15.32 -29.68
C LYS A 171 -30.78 -15.62 -31.14
N ARG A 172 -30.85 -14.59 -32.00
CA ARG A 172 -31.15 -14.75 -33.43
C ARG A 172 -30.07 -15.56 -34.14
N THR A 173 -28.79 -15.31 -33.86
CA THR A 173 -27.69 -16.07 -34.46
C THR A 173 -27.72 -17.54 -34.06
N SER A 174 -28.06 -17.86 -32.81
CA SER A 174 -28.21 -19.25 -32.36
C SER A 174 -29.37 -19.96 -33.06
N GLN A 175 -30.52 -19.30 -33.24
CA GLN A 175 -31.68 -19.89 -33.94
C GLN A 175 -31.39 -20.19 -35.42
N LEU A 176 -30.69 -19.29 -36.12
CA LEU A 176 -30.30 -19.52 -37.52
C LEU A 176 -29.32 -20.70 -37.67
N SER A 177 -28.39 -20.87 -36.72
CA SER A 177 -27.47 -22.01 -36.72
C SER A 177 -28.17 -23.35 -36.48
N THR A 178 -29.27 -23.38 -35.73
CA THR A 178 -30.05 -24.62 -35.53
C THR A 178 -30.92 -24.97 -36.73
N ALA A 179 -31.42 -23.96 -37.46
CA ALA A 179 -32.25 -24.16 -38.66
C ALA A 179 -31.45 -24.64 -39.88
N ALA A 180 -30.14 -24.33 -39.95
CA ALA A 180 -29.21 -24.95 -40.87
C ALA A 180 -28.91 -26.40 -40.44
N GLY A 181 -29.92 -27.27 -40.59
CA GLY A 181 -29.80 -28.69 -40.31
C GLY A 181 -28.60 -29.30 -41.04
N PRO A 182 -28.03 -30.40 -40.52
CA PRO A 182 -26.85 -31.02 -41.10
C PRO A 182 -27.14 -31.34 -42.56
N LEU A 183 -26.49 -30.60 -43.47
CA LEU A 183 -26.41 -30.96 -44.88
C LEU A 183 -25.92 -32.40 -44.91
N ALA A 184 -26.84 -33.30 -45.27
CA ALA A 184 -26.63 -34.73 -45.22
C ALA A 184 -25.32 -35.03 -45.93
N ALA A 185 -24.30 -35.42 -45.17
CA ALA A 185 -23.03 -35.86 -45.72
C ALA A 185 -23.31 -37.14 -46.49
N THR A 186 -23.51 -37.00 -47.80
CA THR A 186 -23.64 -38.10 -48.75
C THR A 186 -22.36 -38.92 -48.67
N ARG A 187 -22.38 -39.98 -47.86
CA ARG A 187 -21.25 -40.90 -47.71
C ARG A 187 -21.07 -41.62 -49.03
N HIS A 188 -20.06 -41.20 -49.78
CA HIS A 188 -19.63 -41.92 -50.96
C HIS A 188 -18.85 -43.17 -50.49
N ARG A 189 -19.54 -44.31 -50.50
CA ARG A 189 -19.00 -45.64 -50.24
C ARG A 189 -18.26 -46.09 -51.49
N GLN A 190 -16.93 -46.06 -51.49
CA GLN A 190 -16.12 -46.79 -52.45
C GLN A 190 -15.52 -48.01 -51.77
N GLY A 191 -15.66 -49.15 -52.45
CA GLY A 191 -15.23 -50.48 -52.00
C GLY A 191 -13.80 -50.82 -52.37
#